data_AF-A0A257H2P7-F1
#
_entry.id   AF-A0A257H2P7-F1
#
_cell.length_a   1.000
_cell.length_b   1.000
_cell.length_c   1.000
_cell.angle_alpha   90.00
_cell.angle_beta   90.00
_cell.angle_gamma   90.00
#
_symmetry.space_group_name_H-M   'P 1'
#
loop_
_entity.id
_entity.type
_entity.pdbx_description
1 polymer ?
#
loop_
_entity_poly.entity_id
_entity_poly.type
_entity_poly.pdbx_seq_one_letter_code
_entity_poly.pdbx_strand_id
1 'polypeptide(L)'
;MAFLGLFKSKEEKALDEVMKHHMEMIFPFGAADIQRDCDRVGELINWKIQGDELRGFVSGCKTLVAISETNDDDGFVESNIRRSKNRITPAQAREVYVYLAGESMMRANFGHMVKSQGGQMANEIEEEIVRVRKVWSLGTLSDSIQGGYGQYGLVVTNPIPTVCVRGSNKYLSRLRFNGQAVEHDRIGSTSSEVTAGNIDIYKLSVGAQTLGNVFICPYHKHDSKVAPKGFTFER
;
A
#
# COMPACT_ATOMS: atom_id res chain seq x y z
N MET A 1 11.53 -17.09 38.14
CA MET A 1 12.53 -16.64 37.16
C MET A 1 12.18 -15.24 36.69
N ALA A 2 12.55 -14.20 37.45
CA ALA A 2 12.08 -12.82 37.22
C ALA A 2 13.19 -11.78 37.43
N PHE A 3 14.33 -11.93 36.75
CA PHE A 3 15.46 -10.99 36.88
C PHE A 3 16.20 -10.66 35.56
N LEU A 4 15.69 -11.07 34.40
CA LEU A 4 16.32 -10.79 33.09
C LEU A 4 15.70 -9.60 32.33
N GLY A 5 14.68 -8.93 32.87
CA GLY A 5 14.00 -7.81 32.19
C GLY A 5 14.51 -6.40 32.55
N LEU A 6 15.51 -6.27 33.43
CA LEU A 6 15.83 -4.99 34.08
C LEU A 6 16.91 -4.15 33.40
N PHE A 7 17.63 -4.67 32.41
CA PHE A 7 18.70 -3.92 31.72
C PHE A 7 18.67 -4.15 30.22
N LYS A 8 17.79 -3.44 29.52
CA LYS A 8 17.88 -3.32 28.05
C LYS A 8 19.09 -2.46 27.67
N SER A 9 19.82 -2.87 26.64
CA SER A 9 20.92 -2.09 26.06
C SER A 9 20.39 -0.77 25.46
N LYS A 10 21.28 0.19 25.21
CA LYS A 10 20.91 1.45 24.56
C LYS A 10 20.32 1.21 23.16
N GLU A 11 20.85 0.22 22.44
CA GLU A 11 20.39 -0.18 21.11
C GLU A 11 19.02 -0.87 21.17
N GLU A 12 18.79 -1.73 22.17
CA GLU A 12 17.48 -2.37 22.38
C GLU A 12 16.39 -1.34 22.72
N LYS A 13 16.72 -0.35 23.55
CA LYS A 13 15.79 0.75 23.86
C LYS A 13 15.47 1.59 22.62
N ALA A 14 16.48 1.91 21.82
CA ALA A 14 16.27 2.66 20.58
C ALA A 14 15.40 1.86 19.59
N LEU A 15 15.62 0.55 19.47
CA LEU A 15 14.80 -0.32 18.64
C LEU A 15 13.35 -0.40 19.14
N ASP A 16 13.15 -0.51 20.46
CA ASP A 16 11.80 -0.49 21.04
C ASP A 16 11.08 0.83 20.76
N GLU A 17 11.78 1.97 20.85
CA GLU A 17 11.21 3.29 20.58
C GLU A 17 10.80 3.41 19.11
N VAL A 18 11.65 2.98 18.18
CA VAL A 18 11.32 2.95 16.74
C VAL A 18 10.13 2.03 16.46
N MET A 19 10.10 0.84 17.05
CA MET A 19 9.00 -0.10 16.89
C MET A 19 7.70 0.44 17.48
N LYS A 20 7.76 1.07 18.65
CA LYS A 20 6.61 1.73 19.29
C LYS A 20 6.07 2.85 18.40
N HIS A 21 6.93 3.69 17.87
CA HIS A 21 6.55 4.76 16.96
C HIS A 21 5.86 4.21 15.70
N HIS A 22 6.43 3.17 15.06
CA HIS A 22 5.78 2.52 13.93
C HIS A 22 4.42 1.90 14.29
N MET A 23 4.29 1.27 15.46
CA MET A 23 3.02 0.71 15.91
C MET A 23 1.95 1.79 16.13
N GLU A 24 2.32 2.95 16.68
CA GLU A 24 1.43 4.10 16.81
C GLU A 24 1.02 4.69 15.47
N MET A 25 1.90 4.64 14.46
CA MET A 25 1.61 5.07 13.09
C MET A 25 0.64 4.12 12.37
N ILE A 26 0.83 2.81 12.50
CA ILE A 26 0.01 1.82 11.77
C ILE A 26 -1.25 1.37 12.54
N PHE A 27 -1.29 1.59 13.85
CA PHE A 27 -2.44 1.32 14.74
C PHE A 27 -2.68 2.53 15.68
N PRO A 28 -3.11 3.69 15.16
CA PRO A 28 -3.28 4.91 15.96
C PRO A 28 -4.23 4.76 17.17
N PHE A 29 -5.23 3.88 17.08
CA PHE A 29 -6.19 3.56 18.15
C PHE A 29 -5.92 2.19 18.79
N GLY A 30 -4.72 1.62 18.58
CA GLY A 30 -4.23 0.44 19.27
C GLY A 30 -5.08 -0.81 19.03
N ALA A 31 -5.57 -1.42 20.12
CA ALA A 31 -6.26 -2.72 20.07
C ALA A 31 -7.52 -2.72 19.19
N ALA A 32 -8.23 -1.59 19.10
CA ALA A 32 -9.41 -1.48 18.24
C ALA A 32 -9.05 -1.59 16.75
N ASP A 33 -7.92 -0.99 16.35
CA ASP A 33 -7.44 -1.10 14.97
C ASP A 33 -7.00 -2.52 14.63
N ILE A 34 -6.29 -3.16 15.56
CA ILE A 34 -5.83 -4.54 15.39
C ILE A 34 -7.04 -5.48 15.27
N GLN A 35 -8.06 -5.31 16.12
CA GLN A 35 -9.26 -6.16 16.08
C GLN A 35 -9.99 -6.02 14.74
N ARG A 36 -10.22 -4.79 14.28
CA ARG A 36 -10.82 -4.55 12.96
C ARG A 36 -10.01 -5.21 11.84
N ASP A 37 -8.70 -4.98 11.83
CA ASP A 37 -7.84 -5.55 10.78
C ASP A 37 -7.85 -7.09 10.85
N CYS A 38 -7.95 -7.68 12.04
CA CYS A 38 -8.14 -9.12 12.23
C CYS A 38 -9.46 -9.61 11.67
N ASP A 39 -10.58 -8.96 11.99
CA ASP A 39 -11.90 -9.37 11.50
C ASP A 39 -11.92 -9.35 9.97
N ARG A 40 -11.40 -8.27 9.38
CA ARG A 40 -11.37 -8.12 7.93
C ARG A 40 -10.45 -9.13 7.25
N VAL A 41 -9.23 -9.33 7.77
CA VAL A 41 -8.32 -10.34 7.22
C VAL A 41 -8.88 -11.75 7.42
N GLY A 42 -9.54 -12.02 8.55
CA GLY A 42 -10.25 -13.25 8.84
C GLY A 42 -11.26 -13.58 7.74
N GLU A 43 -12.10 -12.64 7.37
CA GLU A 43 -13.03 -12.79 6.23
C GLU A 43 -12.29 -13.09 4.91
N LEU A 44 -11.28 -12.29 4.56
CA LEU A 44 -10.54 -12.44 3.29
C LEU A 44 -9.89 -13.82 3.15
N ILE A 45 -9.47 -14.43 4.26
CA ILE A 45 -8.81 -15.74 4.26
C ILE A 45 -9.77 -16.88 4.61
N ASN A 46 -11.07 -16.63 4.75
CA ASN A 46 -12.09 -17.59 5.21
C ASN A 46 -11.74 -18.22 6.58
N TRP A 47 -11.26 -17.40 7.51
CA TRP A 47 -10.95 -17.76 8.90
C TRP A 47 -10.00 -18.97 9.04
N LYS A 48 -9.11 -19.17 8.07
CA LYS A 48 -8.07 -20.23 8.10
C LYS A 48 -6.97 -20.00 9.14
N ILE A 49 -6.88 -18.78 9.66
CA ILE A 49 -6.05 -18.38 10.81
C ILE A 49 -6.99 -17.71 11.80
N GLN A 50 -6.85 -18.00 13.11
CA GLN A 50 -7.77 -17.51 14.14
C GLN A 50 -7.01 -17.15 15.43
N GLY A 51 -7.71 -16.49 16.36
CA GLY A 51 -7.20 -16.15 17.69
C GLY A 51 -5.91 -15.33 17.66
N ASP A 52 -5.01 -15.61 18.60
CA ASP A 52 -3.72 -14.92 18.72
C ASP A 52 -2.82 -15.11 17.50
N GLU A 53 -2.98 -16.21 16.77
CA GLU A 53 -2.23 -16.44 15.55
C GLU A 53 -2.65 -15.48 14.43
N LEU A 54 -3.95 -15.18 14.32
CA LEU A 54 -4.46 -14.19 13.37
C LEU A 54 -3.95 -12.79 13.73
N ARG A 55 -3.99 -12.46 15.03
CA ARG A 55 -3.43 -11.20 15.54
C ARG A 55 -1.96 -11.03 15.16
N GLY A 56 -1.14 -12.05 15.41
CA GLY A 56 0.28 -12.06 15.05
C GLY A 56 0.50 -11.96 13.53
N PHE A 57 -0.30 -12.68 12.75
CA PHE A 57 -0.27 -12.62 11.28
C PHE A 57 -0.57 -11.22 10.76
N VAL A 58 -1.66 -10.59 11.20
CA VAL A 58 -2.09 -9.27 10.76
C VAL A 58 -1.08 -8.20 11.15
N SER A 59 -0.68 -8.15 12.42
CA SER A 59 0.33 -7.19 12.89
C SER A 59 1.64 -7.36 12.14
N GLY A 60 2.14 -8.59 11.98
CA GLY A 60 3.38 -8.85 11.25
C GLY A 60 3.32 -8.48 9.77
N CYS A 61 2.20 -8.72 9.09
CA CYS A 61 2.03 -8.34 7.68
C CYS A 61 1.92 -6.81 7.52
N LYS A 62 1.14 -6.14 8.37
CA LYS A 62 0.97 -4.68 8.30
C LYS A 62 2.25 -3.94 8.63
N THR A 63 3.00 -4.39 9.65
CA THR A 63 4.33 -3.84 9.95
C THR A 63 5.25 -3.99 8.76
N LEU A 64 5.28 -5.16 8.10
CA LEU A 64 6.12 -5.36 6.92
C LEU A 64 5.73 -4.40 5.78
N VAL A 65 4.44 -4.17 5.55
CA VAL A 65 3.94 -3.18 4.58
C VAL A 65 4.44 -1.76 4.91
N ALA A 66 4.54 -1.41 6.18
CA ALA A 66 4.98 -0.08 6.60
C ALA A 66 6.50 0.12 6.55
N ILE A 67 7.30 -0.92 6.82
CA ILE A 67 8.76 -0.77 6.95
C ILE A 67 9.57 -1.32 5.78
N SER A 68 9.01 -2.23 4.97
CA SER A 68 9.81 -2.85 3.90
C SER A 68 10.10 -1.84 2.79
N GLU A 69 11.37 -1.65 2.44
CA GLU A 69 11.76 -0.83 1.28
C GLU A 69 11.96 -1.68 0.02
N THR A 70 12.12 -2.99 0.18
CA THR A 70 12.56 -3.90 -0.89
C THR A 70 11.42 -4.67 -1.54
N ASN A 71 10.31 -4.93 -0.83
CA ASN A 71 9.21 -5.72 -1.36
C ASN A 71 8.41 -4.95 -2.42
N ASP A 72 8.12 -5.60 -3.54
CA ASP A 72 7.00 -5.23 -4.42
C ASP A 72 5.77 -6.05 -4.03
N ASP A 73 4.67 -5.86 -4.77
CA ASP A 73 3.42 -6.57 -4.54
C ASP A 73 3.60 -8.10 -4.49
N ASP A 74 4.34 -8.69 -5.43
CA ASP A 74 4.61 -10.13 -5.44
C ASP A 74 5.40 -10.58 -4.22
N GLY A 75 6.43 -9.82 -3.82
CA GLY A 75 7.19 -10.09 -2.59
C GLY A 75 6.32 -10.03 -1.33
N PHE A 76 5.31 -9.16 -1.28
CA PHE A 76 4.33 -9.14 -0.19
C PHE A 76 3.40 -10.35 -0.21
N VAL A 77 2.88 -10.71 -1.38
CA VAL A 77 2.03 -11.89 -1.55
C VAL A 77 2.76 -13.13 -1.06
N GLU A 78 4.00 -13.33 -1.47
CA GLU A 78 4.80 -14.49 -1.04
C GLU A 78 5.10 -14.46 0.46
N SER A 79 5.41 -13.28 1.01
CA SER A 79 5.60 -13.11 2.46
C SER A 79 4.35 -13.48 3.25
N ASN A 80 3.17 -13.06 2.80
CA ASN A 80 1.89 -13.37 3.42
C ASN A 80 1.61 -14.89 3.37
N ILE A 81 1.90 -15.57 2.26
CA ILE A 81 1.79 -17.03 2.16
C ILE A 81 2.69 -17.71 3.21
N ARG A 82 3.98 -17.33 3.27
CA ARG A 82 4.92 -17.91 4.24
C ARG A 82 4.50 -17.65 5.68
N ARG A 83 4.09 -16.42 6.02
CA ARG A 83 3.60 -16.02 7.35
C ARG A 83 2.33 -16.76 7.75
N SER A 84 1.49 -17.11 6.78
CA SER A 84 0.31 -17.94 7.01
C SER A 84 0.64 -19.42 7.27
N LYS A 85 1.91 -19.84 7.15
CA LYS A 85 2.34 -21.25 7.12
C LYS A 85 1.68 -22.02 5.96
N ASN A 86 1.61 -21.39 4.77
CA ASN A 86 1.01 -21.93 3.55
C ASN A 86 -0.48 -22.30 3.67
N ARG A 87 -1.22 -21.73 4.63
CA ARG A 87 -2.66 -22.01 4.79
C ARG A 87 -3.53 -21.24 3.81
N ILE A 88 -3.07 -20.07 3.36
CA ILE A 88 -3.83 -19.21 2.44
C ILE A 88 -3.33 -19.38 1.01
N THR A 89 -4.23 -19.24 0.04
CA THR A 89 -3.88 -19.30 -1.39
C THR A 89 -3.19 -18.00 -1.83
N PRO A 90 -2.51 -17.98 -2.99
CA PRO A 90 -1.96 -16.74 -3.56
C PRO A 90 -3.01 -15.65 -3.77
N ALA A 91 -4.22 -16.01 -4.19
CA ALA A 91 -5.32 -15.06 -4.34
C ALA A 91 -5.71 -14.43 -3.00
N GLN A 92 -5.86 -15.24 -1.95
CA GLN A 92 -6.16 -14.74 -0.60
C GLN A 92 -5.01 -13.88 -0.05
N ALA A 93 -3.76 -14.29 -0.26
CA ALA A 93 -2.58 -13.53 0.15
C ALA A 93 -2.50 -12.16 -0.53
N ARG A 94 -2.91 -12.07 -1.82
CA ARG A 94 -3.03 -10.82 -2.55
C ARG A 94 -4.13 -9.93 -2.01
N GLU A 95 -5.32 -10.47 -1.74
CA GLU A 95 -6.39 -9.69 -1.11
C GLU A 95 -5.98 -9.15 0.27
N VAL A 96 -5.26 -9.94 1.07
CA VAL A 96 -4.67 -9.47 2.34
C VAL A 96 -3.67 -8.33 2.11
N TYR A 97 -2.77 -8.46 1.14
CA TYR A 97 -1.82 -7.39 0.82
C TYR A 97 -2.53 -6.12 0.36
N VAL A 98 -3.47 -6.21 -0.58
CA VAL A 98 -4.24 -5.07 -1.11
C VAL A 98 -4.99 -4.37 0.01
N TYR A 99 -5.65 -5.12 0.89
CA TYR A 99 -6.34 -4.55 2.05
C TYR A 99 -5.36 -3.82 2.99
N LEU A 100 -4.26 -4.47 3.36
CA LEU A 100 -3.31 -3.89 4.30
C LEU A 100 -2.59 -2.66 3.73
N ALA A 101 -2.17 -2.70 2.46
CA ALA A 101 -1.45 -1.62 1.80
C ALA A 101 -2.35 -0.47 1.31
N GLY A 102 -3.62 -0.75 1.05
CA GLY A 102 -4.63 0.22 0.66
C GLY A 102 -5.45 0.71 1.85
N GLU A 103 -6.64 0.11 2.03
CA GLU A 103 -7.65 0.53 3.01
C GLU A 103 -7.11 0.69 4.43
N SER A 104 -6.37 -0.31 4.93
CA SER A 104 -5.90 -0.33 6.32
C SER A 104 -4.84 0.75 6.60
N MET A 105 -3.93 1.00 5.65
CA MET A 105 -2.93 2.08 5.76
C MET A 105 -3.54 3.46 5.53
N MET A 106 -4.51 3.60 4.60
CA MET A 106 -5.26 4.83 4.44
C MET A 106 -5.94 5.23 5.75
N ARG A 107 -6.63 4.28 6.39
CA ARG A 107 -7.25 4.49 7.69
C ARG A 107 -6.25 4.84 8.79
N ALA A 108 -5.10 4.17 8.82
CA ALA A 108 -4.05 4.48 9.78
C ALA A 108 -3.52 5.91 9.61
N ASN A 109 -3.30 6.36 8.36
CA ASN A 109 -2.86 7.72 8.07
C ASN A 109 -3.88 8.77 8.53
N PHE A 110 -5.17 8.57 8.25
CA PHE A 110 -6.23 9.45 8.76
C PHE A 110 -6.31 9.42 10.29
N GLY A 111 -6.23 8.23 10.88
CA GLY A 111 -6.29 8.07 12.34
C GLY A 111 -5.14 8.76 13.05
N HIS A 112 -3.92 8.66 12.51
CA HIS A 112 -2.76 9.37 13.03
C HIS A 112 -2.93 10.90 12.91
N MET A 113 -3.40 11.40 11.76
CA MET A 113 -3.65 12.83 11.56
C MET A 113 -4.72 13.38 12.51
N VAL A 114 -5.81 12.64 12.74
CA VAL A 114 -6.87 13.05 13.66
C VAL A 114 -6.39 13.00 15.10
N LYS A 115 -5.66 11.95 15.48
CA LYS A 115 -5.09 11.80 16.83
C LYS A 115 -4.06 12.87 17.16
N SER A 116 -3.23 13.28 16.19
CA SER A 116 -2.26 14.36 16.38
C SER A 116 -2.92 15.73 16.61
N GLN A 117 -4.19 15.88 16.22
CA GLN A 117 -5.03 17.04 16.49
C GLN A 117 -5.91 16.89 17.75
N GLY A 118 -5.73 15.80 18.52
CA GLY A 118 -6.53 15.52 19.72
C GLY A 118 -7.96 15.05 19.43
N GLY A 119 -8.27 14.68 18.18
CA GLY A 119 -9.60 14.26 17.76
C GLY A 119 -9.84 12.75 17.86
N GLN A 120 -11.06 12.35 17.51
CA GLN A 120 -11.48 10.97 17.31
C GLN A 120 -11.90 10.76 15.87
N MET A 121 -11.85 9.52 15.38
CA MET A 121 -12.30 9.19 14.03
C MET A 121 -13.78 9.52 13.89
N ALA A 122 -14.12 10.48 13.02
CA ALA A 122 -15.50 10.86 12.74
C ALA A 122 -16.19 9.78 11.90
N ASN A 123 -17.50 9.60 12.09
CA ASN A 123 -18.29 8.59 11.36
C ASN A 123 -18.24 8.83 9.85
N GLU A 124 -18.18 10.08 9.41
CA GLU A 124 -18.12 10.46 8.00
C GLU A 124 -16.83 9.96 7.33
N ILE A 125 -15.71 9.95 8.07
CA ILE A 125 -14.43 9.41 7.59
C ILE A 125 -14.52 7.89 7.50
N GLU A 126 -15.16 7.25 8.47
CA GLU A 126 -15.40 5.80 8.43
C GLU A 126 -16.26 5.39 7.23
N GLU A 127 -17.34 6.12 6.97
CA GLU A 127 -18.19 5.91 5.79
C GLU A 127 -17.42 6.12 4.49
N GLU A 128 -16.55 7.13 4.43
CA GLU A 128 -15.71 7.36 3.27
C GLU A 128 -14.75 6.20 3.04
N ILE A 129 -14.06 5.70 4.09
CA ILE A 129 -13.19 4.53 3.98
C ILE A 129 -13.97 3.31 3.46
N VAL A 130 -15.20 3.10 3.93
CA VAL A 130 -16.09 2.05 3.45
C VAL A 130 -16.48 2.26 1.97
N ARG A 131 -16.63 3.51 1.51
CA ARG A 131 -16.85 3.83 0.09
C ARG A 131 -15.59 3.55 -0.73
N VAL A 132 -14.41 4.00 -0.30
CA VAL A 132 -13.14 3.77 -1.01
C VAL A 132 -12.81 2.27 -1.11
N ARG A 133 -13.20 1.45 -0.12
CA ARG A 133 -13.08 -0.02 -0.20
C ARG A 133 -13.68 -0.59 -1.50
N LYS A 134 -14.82 -0.05 -1.95
CA LYS A 134 -15.46 -0.50 -3.20
C LYS A 134 -14.55 -0.24 -4.41
N VAL A 135 -13.75 0.81 -4.38
CA VAL A 135 -12.79 1.14 -5.44
C VAL A 135 -11.76 0.02 -5.60
N TRP A 136 -11.08 -0.40 -4.54
CA TRP A 136 -10.14 -1.53 -4.61
C TRP A 136 -10.79 -2.85 -5.02
N SER A 137 -12.05 -3.07 -4.64
CA SER A 137 -12.78 -4.29 -5.05
C SER A 137 -12.95 -4.40 -6.57
N LEU A 138 -13.04 -3.27 -7.27
CA LEU A 138 -13.12 -3.15 -8.74
C LEU A 138 -11.72 -3.08 -9.40
N GLY A 139 -10.66 -3.15 -8.61
CA GLY A 139 -9.29 -3.06 -9.08
C GLY A 139 -8.88 -4.21 -10.01
N THR A 140 -8.05 -3.90 -11.02
CA THR A 140 -7.52 -4.90 -11.96
C THR A 140 -6.36 -5.70 -11.35
N LEU A 141 -6.21 -6.94 -11.82
CA LEU A 141 -5.03 -7.79 -11.61
C LEU A 141 -4.05 -7.75 -12.80
N SER A 142 -4.40 -7.03 -13.87
CA SER A 142 -3.60 -6.88 -15.09
C SER A 142 -2.72 -5.63 -15.02
N ASP A 143 -1.71 -5.56 -15.88
CA ASP A 143 -0.89 -4.36 -16.12
C ASP A 143 -1.69 -3.20 -16.73
N SER A 144 -2.93 -3.45 -17.16
CA SER A 144 -3.83 -2.48 -17.78
C SER A 144 -5.21 -2.50 -17.14
N ILE A 145 -5.85 -1.33 -17.15
CA ILE A 145 -7.24 -1.15 -16.71
C ILE A 145 -8.17 -1.48 -17.88
N GLN A 146 -9.18 -2.31 -17.62
CA GLN A 146 -10.17 -2.66 -18.64
C GLN A 146 -10.91 -1.42 -19.15
N GLY A 147 -10.98 -1.26 -20.47
CA GLY A 147 -11.63 -0.10 -21.10
C GLY A 147 -10.72 1.13 -21.24
N GLY A 148 -9.48 1.08 -20.74
CA GLY A 148 -8.50 2.15 -20.96
C GLY A 148 -8.15 2.32 -22.45
N TYR A 149 -8.01 3.58 -22.89
CA TYR A 149 -7.72 3.93 -24.28
C TYR A 149 -6.76 5.12 -24.40
N GLY A 150 -6.00 5.15 -25.51
CA GLY A 150 -4.89 6.09 -25.71
C GLY A 150 -3.56 5.52 -25.22
N GLN A 151 -2.54 6.39 -25.06
CA GLN A 151 -1.19 5.95 -24.72
C GLN A 151 -1.07 5.55 -23.25
N TYR A 152 -0.73 4.28 -23.01
CA TYR A 152 -0.58 3.71 -21.66
C TYR A 152 0.34 4.56 -20.77
N GLY A 153 -0.17 4.94 -19.61
CA GLY A 153 0.49 5.78 -18.60
C GLY A 153 0.66 7.25 -18.95
N LEU A 154 0.40 7.67 -20.20
CA LEU A 154 0.64 9.03 -20.69
C LEU A 154 -0.64 9.84 -20.93
N VAL A 155 -1.81 9.22 -20.77
CA VAL A 155 -3.11 9.91 -20.81
C VAL A 155 -3.96 9.47 -19.64
N VAL A 156 -4.86 10.37 -19.20
CA VAL A 156 -5.77 10.12 -18.08
C VAL A 156 -6.73 8.94 -18.33
N THR A 157 -7.04 8.65 -19.60
CA THR A 157 -7.93 7.57 -20.02
C THR A 157 -7.22 6.22 -20.17
N ASN A 158 -5.93 6.13 -19.87
CA ASN A 158 -5.17 4.87 -19.84
C ASN A 158 -4.07 4.93 -18.77
N PRO A 159 -4.41 5.13 -17.49
CA PRO A 159 -3.42 5.31 -16.44
C PRO A 159 -2.78 3.97 -16.04
N ILE A 160 -1.62 4.04 -15.39
CA ILE A 160 -0.90 2.90 -14.84
C ILE A 160 -1.61 2.39 -13.59
N PRO A 161 -2.01 1.11 -13.50
CA PRO A 161 -2.57 0.56 -12.28
C PRO A 161 -1.49 0.21 -11.25
N THR A 162 -1.68 0.65 -10.01
CA THR A 162 -0.89 0.24 -8.85
C THR A 162 -1.77 -0.04 -7.63
N VAL A 163 -1.24 -0.75 -6.65
CA VAL A 163 -2.01 -1.17 -5.46
C VAL A 163 -2.29 -0.02 -4.50
N CYS A 164 -1.28 0.82 -4.30
CA CYS A 164 -1.34 1.97 -3.39
C CYS A 164 -0.23 2.97 -3.75
N VAL A 165 -0.18 4.11 -3.03
CA VAL A 165 0.83 5.17 -3.23
C VAL A 165 2.26 4.63 -3.16
N ARG A 166 2.52 3.68 -2.25
CA ARG A 166 3.82 3.00 -2.15
C ARG A 166 4.14 2.22 -3.44
N GLY A 167 3.15 1.49 -3.99
CA GLY A 167 3.29 0.81 -5.28
C GLY A 167 3.60 1.79 -6.41
N SER A 168 2.92 2.94 -6.43
CA SER A 168 3.22 4.04 -7.37
C SER A 168 4.65 4.55 -7.24
N ASN A 169 5.13 4.81 -6.02
CA ASN A 169 6.48 5.27 -5.78
C ASN A 169 7.52 4.23 -6.22
N LYS A 170 7.28 2.94 -5.96
CA LYS A 170 8.16 1.86 -6.42
C LYS A 170 8.16 1.69 -7.94
N TYR A 171 7.01 1.84 -8.58
CA TYR A 171 6.90 1.86 -10.03
C TYR A 171 7.74 2.99 -10.63
N LEU A 172 7.57 4.20 -10.09
CA LEU A 172 8.27 5.40 -10.56
C LEU A 172 9.78 5.33 -10.32
N SER A 173 10.23 4.82 -9.16
CA SER A 173 11.66 4.72 -8.83
C SER A 173 12.44 3.81 -9.79
N ARG A 174 11.74 2.84 -10.41
CA ARG A 174 12.31 1.93 -11.41
C ARG A 174 12.32 2.53 -12.82
N LEU A 175 11.58 3.62 -13.06
CA LEU A 175 11.43 4.17 -14.40
C LEU A 175 12.73 4.78 -14.90
N ARG A 176 13.03 4.53 -16.18
CA ARG A 176 14.21 5.02 -16.87
C ARG A 176 13.83 5.68 -18.19
N PHE A 177 14.51 6.75 -18.56
CA PHE A 177 14.44 7.38 -19.87
C PHE A 177 15.84 7.40 -20.47
N ASN A 178 16.03 6.76 -21.63
CA ASN A 178 17.35 6.54 -22.22
C ASN A 178 18.39 5.95 -21.24
N GLY A 179 17.94 5.07 -20.34
CA GLY A 179 18.78 4.43 -19.32
C GLY A 179 19.03 5.26 -18.05
N GLN A 180 18.61 6.53 -18.00
CA GLN A 180 18.77 7.40 -16.83
C GLN A 180 17.57 7.32 -15.90
N ALA A 181 17.81 7.41 -14.58
CA ALA A 181 16.74 7.49 -13.57
C ALA A 181 15.86 8.71 -13.83
N VAL A 182 14.54 8.49 -13.78
CA VAL A 182 13.55 9.55 -13.93
C VAL A 182 13.25 10.16 -12.57
N GLU A 183 13.33 11.48 -12.48
CA GLU A 183 12.81 12.26 -11.36
C GLU A 183 11.31 12.47 -11.53
N HIS A 184 10.58 12.51 -10.41
CA HIS A 184 9.13 12.60 -10.44
C HIS A 184 8.56 13.46 -9.31
N ASP A 185 7.65 14.37 -9.66
CA ASP A 185 6.91 15.19 -8.71
C ASP A 185 5.41 14.99 -8.88
N ARG A 186 4.69 14.67 -7.80
CA ARG A 186 3.23 14.62 -7.83
C ARG A 186 2.68 16.05 -7.88
N ILE A 187 2.00 16.38 -8.97
CA ILE A 187 1.46 17.73 -9.20
C ILE A 187 -0.05 17.85 -8.93
N GLY A 188 -0.73 16.73 -8.70
CA GLY A 188 -2.15 16.72 -8.35
C GLY A 188 -2.80 15.36 -8.58
N SER A 189 -4.12 15.35 -8.61
CA SER A 189 -4.95 14.20 -8.98
C SER A 189 -6.12 14.63 -9.85
N THR A 190 -6.67 13.67 -10.59
CA THR A 190 -7.82 13.83 -11.48
C THR A 190 -8.67 12.55 -11.49
N SER A 191 -9.75 12.53 -12.26
CA SER A 191 -10.64 11.39 -12.43
C SER A 191 -10.80 11.03 -13.91
N SER A 192 -11.21 9.80 -14.19
CA SER A 192 -11.62 9.34 -15.52
C SER A 192 -12.71 8.30 -15.40
N GLU A 193 -13.54 8.20 -16.42
CA GLU A 193 -14.54 7.17 -16.64
C GLU A 193 -13.98 5.74 -16.67
N VAL A 194 -12.69 5.55 -16.90
CA VAL A 194 -12.08 4.21 -17.04
C VAL A 194 -11.80 3.53 -15.69
N THR A 195 -11.83 4.26 -14.59
CA THR A 195 -11.56 3.72 -13.25
C THR A 195 -12.36 4.47 -12.17
N ALA A 196 -12.80 3.76 -11.14
CA ALA A 196 -13.51 4.37 -10.01
C ALA A 196 -12.57 5.14 -9.06
N GLY A 197 -11.25 4.89 -9.13
CA GLY A 197 -10.27 5.51 -8.26
C GLY A 197 -9.72 6.80 -8.83
N ASN A 198 -9.27 7.70 -7.95
CA ASN A 198 -8.56 8.89 -8.39
C ASN A 198 -7.23 8.51 -9.07
N ILE A 199 -6.83 9.33 -10.04
CA ILE A 199 -5.61 9.18 -10.80
C ILE A 199 -4.66 10.29 -10.36
N ASP A 200 -3.50 9.90 -9.85
CA ASP A 200 -2.42 10.82 -9.52
C ASP A 200 -1.65 11.22 -10.78
N ILE A 201 -1.29 12.50 -10.85
CA ILE A 201 -0.53 13.08 -11.95
C ILE A 201 0.88 13.36 -11.46
N TYR A 202 1.85 12.78 -12.14
CA TYR A 202 3.27 13.00 -11.87
C TYR A 202 3.93 13.68 -13.06
N LYS A 203 4.62 14.79 -12.81
CA LYS A 203 5.53 15.39 -13.78
C LYS A 203 6.85 14.63 -13.75
N LEU A 204 7.36 14.25 -14.91
CA LEU A 204 8.62 13.52 -15.06
C LEU A 204 9.72 14.42 -15.62
N SER A 205 10.94 14.26 -15.11
CA SER A 205 12.14 14.94 -15.60
C SER A 205 13.39 14.04 -15.56
N VAL A 206 14.39 14.44 -16.34
CA VAL A 206 15.77 13.96 -16.24
C VAL A 206 16.68 15.18 -16.24
N GLY A 207 17.24 15.50 -15.07
CA GLY A 207 17.92 16.77 -14.86
C GLY A 207 17.02 17.96 -15.22
N ALA A 208 17.49 18.87 -16.07
CA ALA A 208 16.71 20.03 -16.49
C ALA A 208 15.62 19.72 -17.56
N GLN A 209 15.62 18.51 -18.14
CA GLN A 209 14.69 18.16 -19.22
C GLN A 209 13.35 17.68 -18.64
N THR A 210 12.26 18.37 -18.96
CA THR A 210 10.90 17.87 -18.69
C THR A 210 10.49 16.84 -19.75
N LEU A 211 10.02 15.68 -19.30
CA LEU A 211 9.61 14.56 -20.15
C LEU A 211 8.09 14.47 -20.36
N GLY A 212 7.32 15.25 -19.61
CA GLY A 212 5.86 15.25 -19.64
C GLY A 212 5.27 14.70 -18.35
N ASN A 213 4.02 14.24 -18.41
CA ASN A 213 3.29 13.71 -17.26
C ASN A 213 3.01 12.21 -17.42
N VAL A 214 2.99 11.49 -16.31
CA VAL A 214 2.39 10.17 -16.20
C VAL A 214 1.20 10.17 -15.26
N PHE A 215 0.27 9.27 -15.53
CA PHE A 215 -0.99 9.10 -14.83
C PHE A 215 -1.00 7.73 -14.15
N ILE A 216 -1.16 7.70 -12.83
CA ILE A 216 -1.12 6.45 -12.04
C ILE A 216 -2.38 6.37 -11.16
N CYS A 217 -3.06 5.23 -11.15
CA CYS A 217 -4.21 4.98 -10.28
C CYS A 217 -3.81 4.00 -9.16
N PRO A 218 -3.66 4.46 -7.90
CA PRO A 218 -3.21 3.63 -6.77
C PRO A 218 -4.33 2.87 -6.07
N TYR A 219 -5.28 2.32 -6.83
CA TYR A 219 -6.48 1.66 -6.30
C TYR A 219 -6.77 0.31 -6.96
N HIS A 220 -5.73 -0.36 -7.47
CA HIS A 220 -5.86 -1.65 -8.12
C HIS A 220 -5.28 -2.79 -7.27
N LYS A 221 -5.20 -3.99 -7.84
CA LYS A 221 -4.79 -5.20 -7.11
C LYS A 221 -3.41 -5.70 -7.52
N HIS A 222 -2.76 -4.99 -8.44
CA HIS A 222 -1.45 -5.31 -8.99
C HIS A 222 -0.67 -4.03 -9.28
N ASP A 223 0.64 -4.07 -9.05
CA ASP A 223 1.56 -3.02 -9.50
C ASP A 223 2.05 -3.37 -10.90
N SER A 224 1.64 -2.56 -11.89
CA SER A 224 1.99 -2.82 -13.29
C SER A 224 3.50 -3.01 -13.51
N LYS A 225 3.84 -3.96 -14.37
CA LYS A 225 5.19 -4.30 -14.82
C LYS A 225 5.46 -3.83 -16.25
N VAL A 226 4.60 -2.99 -16.82
CA VAL A 226 4.76 -2.39 -18.16
C VAL A 226 5.15 -0.93 -18.04
N ALA A 227 6.21 -0.50 -18.74
CA ALA A 227 6.62 0.90 -18.81
C ALA A 227 5.84 1.66 -19.91
N PRO A 228 5.59 2.97 -19.76
CA PRO A 228 4.98 3.79 -20.81
C PRO A 228 5.90 3.87 -22.03
N LYS A 229 5.32 4.14 -23.20
CA LYS A 229 6.09 4.26 -24.45
C LYS A 229 7.18 5.32 -24.29
N GLY A 230 8.42 4.97 -24.66
CA GLY A 230 9.58 5.85 -24.54
C GLY A 230 10.35 5.70 -23.22
N PHE A 231 9.84 4.89 -22.29
CA PHE A 231 10.50 4.58 -21.03
C PHE A 231 10.84 3.09 -20.93
N THR A 232 11.74 2.76 -20.02
CA THR A 232 12.06 1.38 -19.63
C THR A 232 12.08 1.27 -18.11
N PHE A 233 12.19 0.05 -17.59
CA PHE A 233 12.56 -0.13 -16.18
C PHE A 233 14.06 -0.34 -16.03
N GLU A 234 14.56 -0.06 -14.83
CA GLU A 234 15.84 -0.56 -14.35
C GLU A 234 15.94 -2.07 -14.61
N ARG A 235 17.08 -2.48 -15.18
CA ARG A 235 17.41 -3.88 -15.45
C ARG A 235 18.06 -4.53 -14.24
#